data_AF-A0A9D9KCK8-F1
#
_entry.id   AF-A0A9D9KCK8-F1
#
_cell.length_a   1.000
_cell.length_b   1.000
_cell.length_c   1.000
_cell.angle_alpha   90.00
_cell.angle_beta   90.00
_cell.angle_gamma   90.00
#
_symmetry.space_group_name_H-M   'P 1'
#
loop_
_entity.id
_entity.type
_entity.pdbx_description
1 polymer ?
#
loop_
_entity_poly.entity_id
_entity_poly.type
_entity_poly.pdbx_seq_one_letter_code
_entity_poly.pdbx_strand_id
1 'polypeptide(L)'
;MQPSFKILIGLTLLTAVLLLPFALSPIYLDWLRDNSFDLHRFLRGEIYKQATGYGALFFVLLEVMLTMRKRSRSWPIPVKVPGSMKLWRSIHIFLGVGLVGMVLIHTIGSNGLNFNAVFLWVFFGVTLTALVGVVAETGILESTRTYFGTLPGSDKPLFKGPLVRSLRAIWLASHIFLVCVFAVMLVFHMALAYYYQ
;
A
#
# COMPACT_ATOMS: atom_id res chain seq x y z
N MET A 1 0.62 2.40 -20.35
CA MET A 1 0.48 0.94 -20.60
C MET A 1 0.08 0.26 -19.27
N GLN A 2 -0.54 -0.92 -19.28
CA GLN A 2 -0.64 -1.69 -18.02
C GLN A 2 0.73 -2.33 -17.74
N PRO A 3 1.21 -2.34 -16.48
CA PRO A 3 2.46 -3.02 -16.15
C PRO A 3 2.34 -4.51 -16.51
N SER A 4 3.36 -5.05 -17.15
CA SER A 4 3.44 -6.48 -17.45
C SER A 4 3.59 -7.29 -16.15
N PHE A 5 3.29 -8.58 -16.19
CA PHE A 5 3.45 -9.44 -15.02
C PHE A 5 4.87 -9.45 -14.46
N LYS A 6 5.89 -9.40 -15.32
CA LYS A 6 7.30 -9.25 -14.90
C LYS A 6 7.52 -7.98 -14.08
N ILE A 7 6.92 -6.86 -14.49
CA ILE A 7 6.99 -5.60 -13.74
C ILE A 7 6.26 -5.75 -12.40
N LEU A 8 5.07 -6.36 -12.37
CA LEU A 8 4.31 -6.57 -11.15
C LEU A 8 5.05 -7.46 -10.13
N ILE A 9 5.71 -8.52 -10.59
CA ILE A 9 6.61 -9.33 -9.75
C ILE A 9 7.76 -8.47 -9.22
N GLY A 10 8.44 -7.72 -10.10
CA GLY A 10 9.55 -6.85 -9.72
C GLY A 10 9.15 -5.83 -8.66
N LEU A 11 7.98 -5.19 -8.81
CA LEU A 11 7.44 -4.24 -7.83
C LEU A 11 7.05 -4.93 -6.52
N THR A 12 6.55 -6.16 -6.57
CA THR A 12 6.23 -6.94 -5.36
C THR A 12 7.50 -7.28 -4.58
N LEU A 13 8.55 -7.73 -5.27
CA LEU A 13 9.85 -8.02 -4.66
C LEU A 13 10.50 -6.75 -4.11
N LEU A 14 10.45 -5.65 -4.86
CA LEU A 14 10.93 -4.35 -4.39
C LEU A 14 10.19 -3.92 -3.12
N THR A 15 8.87 -4.07 -3.08
CA THR A 15 8.10 -3.72 -1.88
C THR A 15 8.46 -4.62 -0.70
N ALA A 16 8.66 -5.92 -0.92
CA ALA A 16 9.12 -6.82 0.14
C ALA A 16 10.50 -6.39 0.70
N VAL A 17 11.42 -5.97 -0.17
CA VAL A 17 12.72 -5.40 0.24
C VAL A 17 12.53 -4.11 1.03
N LEU A 18 11.65 -3.21 0.60
CA LEU A 18 11.36 -1.96 1.32
C LEU A 18 10.69 -2.19 2.68
N LEU A 19 10.01 -3.32 2.87
CA LEU A 19 9.41 -3.71 4.15
C LEU A 19 10.41 -4.39 5.11
N LEU A 20 11.53 -4.90 4.60
CA LEU A 20 12.53 -5.62 5.40
C LEU A 20 13.09 -4.80 6.58
N PRO A 21 13.40 -3.49 6.45
CA PRO A 21 13.87 -2.69 7.57
C PRO A 21 12.89 -2.61 8.75
N PHE A 22 11.60 -2.82 8.53
CA PHE A 22 10.62 -2.83 9.63
C PHE A 22 10.70 -4.13 10.45
N ALA A 23 11.04 -5.24 9.81
CA ALA A 23 11.26 -6.52 10.49
C ALA A 23 12.59 -6.53 11.27
N LEU A 24 13.60 -5.81 10.75
CA LEU A 24 14.95 -5.76 11.34
C LEU A 24 15.15 -4.54 12.27
N SER A 25 14.11 -3.74 12.50
CA SER A 25 14.20 -2.48 13.24
C SER A 25 14.90 -2.58 14.61
N PRO A 26 14.68 -3.63 15.43
CA PRO A 26 15.34 -3.73 16.73
C PRO A 26 16.87 -3.88 16.64
N ILE A 27 17.39 -4.37 15.52
CA ILE A 27 18.81 -4.68 15.37
C ILE A 27 19.58 -3.42 14.92
N TYR A 28 19.15 -2.77 13.84
CA TYR A 28 19.93 -1.67 13.27
C TYR A 28 19.65 -0.31 13.90
N LEU A 29 18.49 -0.09 14.54
CA LEU A 29 18.22 1.21 15.17
C LEU A 29 19.10 1.43 16.42
N ASP A 30 19.34 0.38 17.19
CA ASP A 30 20.28 0.42 18.32
C ASP A 30 21.71 0.64 17.81
N TRP A 31 22.12 -0.09 16.77
CA TRP A 31 23.40 0.12 16.12
C TRP A 31 23.57 1.55 15.58
N LEU A 32 22.55 2.13 14.95
CA LEU A 32 22.56 3.50 14.42
C LEU A 32 22.71 4.52 15.55
N ARG A 33 21.98 4.32 16.65
CA ARG A 33 22.08 5.18 17.85
C ARG A 33 23.50 5.18 18.41
N ASP A 34 24.11 4.00 18.49
CA ASP A 34 25.40 3.82 19.15
C ASP A 34 26.59 4.26 18.26
N ASN A 35 26.47 4.18 16.93
CA ASN A 35 27.56 4.48 15.99
C ASN A 35 27.42 5.83 15.26
N SER A 36 26.25 6.48 15.28
CA SER A 36 26.00 7.69 14.49
C SER A 36 25.02 8.63 15.20
N PHE A 37 25.46 9.18 16.33
CA PHE A 37 24.66 10.05 17.19
C PHE A 37 24.09 11.27 16.45
N ASP A 38 24.90 11.98 15.66
CA ASP A 38 24.45 13.18 14.95
C ASP A 38 23.37 12.87 13.90
N LEU A 39 23.54 11.76 13.19
CA LEU A 39 22.54 11.27 12.24
C LEU A 39 21.26 10.86 12.99
N HIS A 40 21.38 10.11 14.08
CA HIS A 40 20.24 9.74 14.91
C HIS A 40 19.51 10.99 15.46
N ARG A 41 20.23 12.02 15.86
CA ARG A 41 19.68 13.29 16.33
C ARG A 41 18.96 14.05 15.21
N PHE A 42 19.56 14.16 14.03
CA PHE A 42 18.94 14.78 12.86
C PHE A 42 17.62 14.09 12.48
N LEU A 43 17.65 12.77 12.43
CA LEU A 43 16.50 11.92 12.11
C LEU A 43 15.34 12.06 13.12
N ARG A 44 15.64 12.40 14.37
CA ARG A 44 14.62 12.71 15.40
C ARG A 44 14.21 14.19 15.40
N GLY A 45 14.82 15.02 14.57
CA GLY A 45 14.53 16.44 14.47
C GLY A 45 13.16 16.71 13.86
N GLU A 46 12.51 17.78 14.32
CA GLU A 46 11.15 18.16 13.90
C GLU A 46 11.07 18.46 12.39
N ILE A 47 12.08 19.11 11.81
CA ILE A 47 12.11 19.43 10.37
C ILE A 47 12.07 18.14 9.54
N TYR A 48 12.86 17.13 9.92
CA TYR A 48 12.89 15.85 9.22
C TYR A 48 11.52 15.16 9.27
N LYS A 49 10.93 15.05 10.46
CA LYS A 49 9.61 14.43 10.67
C LYS A 49 8.51 15.15 9.89
N GLN A 50 8.50 16.48 9.91
CA GLN A 50 7.49 17.28 9.22
C GLN A 50 7.64 17.15 7.70
N ALA A 51 8.85 17.34 7.16
CA ALA A 51 9.08 17.25 5.71
C ALA A 51 8.72 15.87 5.17
N THR A 52 9.16 14.81 5.84
CA THR A 52 8.86 13.43 5.43
C THR A 52 7.40 13.06 5.69
N GLY A 53 6.79 13.57 6.76
CA GLY A 53 5.37 13.37 7.09
C GLY A 53 4.45 14.02 6.06
N TYR A 54 4.72 15.26 5.65
CA TYR A 54 3.99 15.93 4.56
C TYR A 54 4.24 15.26 3.21
N GLY A 55 5.46 14.74 2.97
CA GLY A 55 5.75 13.89 1.82
C GLY A 55 4.86 12.65 1.78
N ALA A 56 4.78 11.90 2.88
CA ALA A 56 3.91 10.72 2.98
C ALA A 56 2.43 11.10 2.81
N LEU A 57 1.97 12.19 3.44
CA LEU A 57 0.61 12.69 3.28
C LEU A 57 0.29 13.03 1.82
N PHE A 58 1.22 13.68 1.11
CA PHE A 58 1.05 14.00 -0.31
C PHE A 58 0.86 12.73 -1.15
N PHE A 59 1.66 11.69 -0.92
CA PHE A 59 1.47 10.39 -1.58
C PHE A 59 0.09 9.80 -1.28
N VAL A 60 -0.35 9.80 -0.01
CA VAL A 60 -1.69 9.29 0.37
C VAL A 60 -2.80 10.07 -0.34
N LEU A 61 -2.71 11.41 -0.39
CA LEU A 61 -3.69 12.25 -1.06
C LEU A 61 -3.75 11.96 -2.56
N LEU A 62 -2.60 11.81 -3.22
CA LEU A 62 -2.55 11.39 -4.61
C LEU A 62 -3.21 10.02 -4.83
N GLU A 63 -2.94 9.05 -3.94
CA GLU A 63 -3.54 7.72 -4.04
C GLU A 63 -5.05 7.74 -3.94
N VAL A 64 -5.59 8.50 -2.99
CA VAL A 64 -7.03 8.68 -2.84
C VAL A 64 -7.61 9.40 -4.07
N MET A 65 -6.93 10.43 -4.58
CA MET A 65 -7.35 11.14 -5.80
C MET A 65 -7.42 10.21 -7.02
N LEU A 66 -6.49 9.26 -7.14
CA LEU A 66 -6.52 8.28 -8.24
C LEU A 66 -7.77 7.41 -8.23
N THR A 67 -8.41 7.21 -7.08
CA THR A 67 -9.68 6.49 -6.99
C THR A 67 -10.88 7.31 -7.49
N MET A 68 -10.81 8.65 -7.42
CA MET A 68 -11.91 9.56 -7.80
C MET A 68 -12.32 9.35 -9.25
N ARG A 69 -11.39 9.08 -10.17
CA ARG A 69 -11.71 8.84 -11.59
C ARG A 69 -12.70 7.69 -11.80
N LYS A 70 -12.58 6.60 -11.03
CA LYS A 70 -13.48 5.45 -11.16
C LYS A 70 -14.92 5.84 -10.80
N ARG A 71 -15.07 6.78 -9.86
CA ARG A 71 -16.36 7.20 -9.30
C ARG A 71 -16.88 8.52 -9.89
N SER A 72 -16.05 9.29 -10.60
CA SER A 72 -16.46 10.59 -11.17
C SER A 72 -17.57 10.49 -12.21
N ARG A 73 -17.77 9.30 -12.80
CA ARG A 73 -18.87 9.01 -13.74
C ARG A 73 -20.24 8.88 -13.06
N SER A 74 -20.29 8.56 -11.77
CA SER A 74 -21.52 8.41 -11.00
C SER A 74 -21.79 9.60 -10.09
N TRP A 75 -21.05 10.70 -10.25
CA TRP A 75 -21.25 11.90 -9.44
C TRP A 75 -22.34 12.79 -10.02
N PRO A 76 -23.07 13.54 -9.17
CA PRO A 76 -24.06 14.51 -9.63
C PRO A 76 -23.48 15.54 -10.62
N ILE A 77 -22.21 15.91 -10.44
CA ILE A 77 -21.47 16.77 -11.36
C ILE A 77 -20.34 15.93 -11.98
N PRO A 78 -20.46 15.51 -13.25
CA PRO A 78 -19.49 14.63 -13.88
C PRO A 78 -18.19 15.39 -14.20
N VAL A 79 -17.18 15.22 -13.35
CA VAL A 79 -15.84 15.75 -13.61
C VAL A 79 -15.15 14.86 -14.64
N LYS A 80 -14.84 15.41 -15.82
CA LYS A 80 -14.05 14.74 -16.85
C LYS A 80 -12.59 14.72 -16.44
N VAL A 81 -12.16 13.57 -15.94
CA VAL A 81 -10.78 13.35 -15.55
C VAL A 81 -9.96 12.85 -16.77
N PRO A 82 -8.83 13.48 -17.14
CA PRO A 82 -8.06 13.14 -18.35
C PRO A 82 -7.19 11.87 -18.19
N GLY A 83 -6.88 11.21 -19.31
CA GLY A 83 -6.08 9.97 -19.36
C GLY A 83 -6.91 8.70 -19.52
N SER A 84 -6.29 7.52 -19.46
CA SER A 84 -6.98 6.21 -19.57
C SER A 84 -7.04 5.49 -18.22
N MET A 85 -8.04 4.62 -18.00
CA MET A 85 -8.10 3.81 -16.77
C MET A 85 -6.86 2.93 -16.57
N LYS A 86 -6.25 2.49 -17.68
CA LYS A 86 -4.99 1.72 -17.64
C LYS A 86 -3.84 2.56 -17.08
N LEU A 87 -3.74 3.83 -17.50
CA LEU A 87 -2.73 4.76 -16.99
C LEU A 87 -2.95 5.04 -15.50
N TRP A 88 -4.17 5.36 -15.10
CA TRP A 88 -4.50 5.65 -13.70
C TRP A 88 -4.18 4.49 -12.76
N ARG A 89 -4.55 3.26 -13.15
CA ARG A 89 -4.16 2.05 -12.41
C ARG A 89 -2.65 1.88 -12.33
N SER A 90 -1.92 2.16 -13.41
CA SER A 90 -0.46 2.09 -13.40
C SER A 90 0.13 3.09 -12.41
N ILE A 91 -0.29 4.35 -12.48
CA ILE A 91 0.20 5.41 -11.56
C ILE A 91 -0.10 5.02 -10.11
N HIS A 92 -1.29 4.52 -9.80
CA HIS A 92 -1.66 4.05 -8.46
C HIS A 92 -0.74 2.93 -7.95
N ILE A 93 -0.36 1.98 -8.81
CA ILE A 93 0.58 0.92 -8.39
C ILE A 93 1.97 1.49 -8.08
N PHE A 94 2.48 2.38 -8.93
CA PHE A 94 3.82 2.96 -8.73
C PHE A 94 3.87 3.93 -7.56
N LEU A 95 2.83 4.76 -7.37
CA LEU A 95 2.70 5.62 -6.20
C LEU A 95 2.59 4.78 -4.93
N GLY A 96 1.98 3.60 -4.97
CA GLY A 96 1.81 2.76 -3.79
C GLY A 96 3.16 2.23 -3.31
N VAL A 97 4.01 1.79 -4.24
CA VAL A 97 5.41 1.43 -3.93
C VAL A 97 6.19 2.65 -3.44
N GLY A 98 6.00 3.81 -4.07
CA GLY A 98 6.60 5.06 -3.63
C GLY A 98 6.19 5.48 -2.22
N LEU A 99 4.92 5.27 -1.86
CA LEU A 99 4.39 5.53 -0.52
C LEU A 99 5.02 4.60 0.51
N VAL A 100 5.21 3.31 0.20
CA VAL A 100 5.96 2.41 1.09
C VAL A 100 7.38 2.90 1.31
N GLY A 101 8.07 3.32 0.25
CA GLY A 101 9.40 3.92 0.37
C GLY A 101 9.40 5.21 1.20
N MET A 102 8.40 6.07 1.02
CA MET A 102 8.28 7.32 1.77
C MET A 102 7.95 7.07 3.25
N VAL A 103 7.11 6.08 3.57
CA VAL A 103 6.85 5.65 4.95
C VAL A 103 8.12 5.07 5.57
N LEU A 104 8.87 4.24 4.83
CA LEU A 104 10.19 3.76 5.27
C LEU A 104 11.13 4.92 5.59
N ILE A 105 11.19 5.96 4.75
CA ILE A 105 11.99 7.16 5.04
C ILE A 105 11.43 7.86 6.28
N HIS A 106 10.14 8.14 6.34
CA HIS A 106 9.52 8.88 7.45
C HIS A 106 9.74 8.22 8.83
N THR A 107 9.62 6.89 8.89
CA THR A 107 9.80 6.13 10.14
C THR A 107 11.21 5.60 10.34
N ILE A 108 12.03 5.62 9.28
CA ILE A 108 13.36 4.99 9.22
C ILE A 108 13.25 3.51 9.53
N GLY A 109 12.13 2.89 9.14
CA GLY A 109 11.79 1.51 9.44
C GLY A 109 11.47 1.23 10.91
N SER A 110 11.29 2.26 11.74
CA SER A 110 10.82 2.07 13.12
C SER A 110 9.35 1.67 13.16
N ASN A 111 9.03 0.63 13.93
CA ASN A 111 7.65 0.18 14.14
C ASN A 111 6.85 1.10 15.08
N GLY A 112 7.53 1.95 15.86
CA GLY A 112 6.89 2.75 16.90
C GLY A 112 6.30 1.90 18.03
N LEU A 113 5.52 2.54 18.91
CA LEU A 113 4.83 1.92 20.03
C LEU A 113 3.34 2.25 19.99
N ASN A 114 2.52 1.43 20.66
CA ASN A 114 1.09 1.65 20.87
C ASN A 114 0.35 1.97 19.55
N PHE A 115 -0.23 3.17 19.45
CA PHE A 115 -1.00 3.61 18.29
C PHE A 115 -0.19 3.58 16.99
N ASN A 116 1.06 4.04 17.00
CA ASN A 116 1.90 4.07 15.80
C ASN A 116 2.22 2.67 15.27
N ALA A 117 2.39 1.70 16.17
CA ALA A 117 2.58 0.30 15.78
C ALA A 117 1.33 -0.26 15.10
N VAL A 118 0.15 -0.06 15.69
CA VAL A 118 -1.13 -0.50 15.09
C VAL A 118 -1.36 0.21 13.74
N PHE A 119 -1.08 1.51 13.67
CA PHE A 119 -1.23 2.28 12.44
C PHE A 119 -0.35 1.76 11.31
N LEU A 120 0.91 1.46 11.62
CA LEU A 120 1.84 0.86 10.67
C LEU A 120 1.40 -0.54 10.22
N TRP A 121 0.88 -1.38 11.12
CA TRP A 121 0.34 -2.69 10.75
C TRP A 121 -0.86 -2.59 9.83
N VAL A 122 -1.74 -1.60 10.03
CA VAL A 122 -2.84 -1.32 9.09
C VAL A 122 -2.29 -0.91 7.73
N PHE A 123 -1.25 -0.05 7.69
CA PHE A 123 -0.57 0.32 6.45
C PHE A 123 0.05 -0.90 5.73
N PHE A 124 0.65 -1.83 6.46
CA PHE A 124 1.13 -3.09 5.88
C PHE A 124 -0.02 -3.93 5.35
N GLY A 125 -1.15 -4.01 6.06
CA GLY A 125 -2.36 -4.65 5.57
C GLY A 125 -2.84 -4.05 4.24
N VAL A 126 -2.91 -2.73 4.14
CA VAL A 126 -3.25 -2.02 2.88
C VAL A 126 -2.31 -2.43 1.75
N THR A 127 -1.00 -2.40 2.02
CA THR A 127 0.05 -2.71 1.04
C THR A 127 0.00 -4.18 0.58
N LEU A 128 -0.08 -5.12 1.53
CA LEU A 128 -0.10 -6.55 1.25
C LEU A 128 -1.36 -6.96 0.50
N THR A 129 -2.53 -6.45 0.88
CA THR A 129 -3.79 -6.76 0.18
C THR A 129 -3.77 -6.27 -1.27
N ALA A 130 -3.12 -5.12 -1.54
CA ALA A 130 -2.93 -4.63 -2.91
C ALA A 130 -1.99 -5.54 -3.72
N LEU A 131 -0.81 -5.86 -3.19
CA LEU A 131 0.20 -6.65 -3.89
C LEU A 131 -0.26 -8.08 -4.13
N VAL A 132 -0.72 -8.76 -3.09
CA VAL A 132 -1.19 -10.16 -3.19
C VAL A 132 -2.38 -10.25 -4.13
N GLY A 133 -3.34 -9.31 -4.03
CA GLY A 133 -4.49 -9.29 -4.92
C GLY A 133 -4.11 -9.16 -6.40
N VAL A 134 -3.17 -8.26 -6.72
CA VAL A 134 -2.73 -8.04 -8.11
C VAL A 134 -1.88 -9.20 -8.63
N VAL A 135 -0.97 -9.76 -7.83
CA VAL A 135 -0.14 -10.90 -8.24
C VAL A 135 -0.99 -12.16 -8.41
N ALA A 136 -1.88 -12.46 -7.47
CA ALA A 136 -2.76 -13.62 -7.55
C ALA A 136 -3.70 -13.53 -8.78
N GLU A 137 -4.28 -12.36 -9.03
CA GLU A 137 -5.11 -12.13 -10.21
C GLU A 137 -4.30 -12.32 -11.51
N THR A 138 -3.11 -11.72 -11.59
CA THR A 138 -2.31 -11.75 -12.82
C THR A 138 -1.75 -13.14 -13.10
N GLY A 139 -1.30 -13.87 -12.07
CA GLY A 139 -0.79 -15.24 -12.21
C GLY A 139 -1.84 -16.21 -12.76
N ILE A 140 -3.11 -16.06 -12.34
CA ILE A 140 -4.22 -16.87 -12.87
C ILE A 140 -4.58 -16.46 -14.31
N LEU A 141 -4.55 -15.16 -14.61
CA LEU A 141 -4.84 -14.67 -15.96
C LEU A 141 -3.80 -15.17 -16.97
N GLU A 142 -2.51 -15.12 -16.64
CA GLU A 142 -1.41 -15.55 -17.51
C GLU A 142 -1.25 -17.07 -17.61
N SER A 143 -1.83 -17.84 -16.69
CA SER A 143 -1.84 -19.31 -16.78
C SER A 143 -2.48 -19.77 -18.09
N THR A 144 -1.95 -20.81 -18.74
CA THR A 144 -2.61 -21.42 -19.91
C THR A 144 -3.85 -22.24 -19.54
N ARG A 145 -4.05 -22.56 -18.24
CA ARG A 145 -5.15 -23.38 -17.75
C ARG A 145 -6.46 -22.60 -17.71
N THR A 146 -7.54 -23.22 -18.20
CA THR A 146 -8.91 -22.69 -18.11
C THR A 146 -9.69 -23.24 -16.91
N TYR A 147 -9.26 -24.40 -16.39
CA TYR A 147 -9.84 -25.12 -15.26
C TYR A 147 -8.81 -25.28 -14.12
N PHE A 148 -9.26 -25.06 -12.89
CA PHE A 148 -8.42 -25.04 -11.67
C PHE A 148 -8.87 -26.06 -10.61
N GLY A 149 -9.70 -27.04 -10.96
CA GLY A 149 -10.20 -28.04 -10.03
C GLY A 149 -11.62 -27.73 -9.52
N THR A 150 -12.00 -28.39 -8.42
CA THR A 150 -13.24 -28.15 -7.68
C THR A 150 -12.93 -27.52 -6.33
N LEU A 151 -13.87 -26.76 -5.77
CA LEU A 151 -13.74 -26.23 -4.41
C LEU A 151 -13.73 -27.38 -3.39
N PRO A 152 -12.91 -27.31 -2.33
CA PRO A 152 -12.98 -28.28 -1.24
C PRO A 152 -14.42 -28.31 -0.66
N GLY A 153 -15.06 -29.48 -0.70
CA GLY A 153 -16.44 -29.66 -0.23
C GLY A 153 -17.54 -29.19 -1.20
N SER A 154 -17.23 -28.97 -2.48
CA SER A 154 -18.22 -28.59 -3.50
C SER A 154 -17.89 -29.16 -4.87
N ASP A 155 -18.87 -29.78 -5.54
CA ASP A 155 -18.73 -30.27 -6.93
C ASP A 155 -18.68 -29.16 -7.99
N LYS A 156 -18.81 -27.88 -7.58
CA LYS A 156 -18.74 -26.76 -8.52
C LYS A 156 -17.33 -26.62 -9.11
N PRO A 157 -17.19 -26.71 -10.46
CA PRO A 157 -15.90 -26.54 -11.13
C PRO A 157 -15.42 -25.09 -11.04
N LEU A 158 -14.13 -24.91 -10.74
CA LEU A 158 -13.45 -23.62 -10.72
C LEU A 158 -12.86 -23.32 -12.10
N PHE A 159 -13.61 -22.57 -12.89
CA PHE A 159 -13.10 -22.00 -14.14
C PHE A 159 -12.40 -20.67 -13.91
N LYS A 160 -11.44 -20.33 -14.80
CA LYS A 160 -10.62 -19.12 -14.72
C LYS A 160 -11.44 -17.84 -14.49
N GLY A 161 -12.49 -17.62 -15.30
CA GLY A 161 -13.28 -16.39 -15.26
C GLY A 161 -13.99 -16.16 -13.91
N PRO A 162 -14.81 -17.12 -13.42
CA PRO A 162 -15.38 -17.07 -12.08
C PRO A 162 -14.33 -16.91 -10.98
N LEU A 163 -13.23 -17.68 -11.03
CA LEU A 163 -12.16 -17.62 -10.02
C LEU A 163 -11.54 -16.22 -9.90
N VAL A 164 -11.16 -15.61 -11.03
CA VAL A 164 -10.60 -14.24 -11.06
C VAL A 164 -11.59 -13.22 -10.51
N ARG A 165 -12.88 -13.33 -10.84
CA ARG A 165 -13.91 -12.41 -10.33
C ARG A 165 -14.08 -12.53 -8.81
N SER A 166 -14.11 -13.75 -8.28
CA SER A 166 -14.25 -13.99 -6.84
C SER A 166 -13.03 -13.51 -6.07
N LEU A 167 -11.82 -13.81 -6.55
CA LEU A 167 -10.57 -13.31 -5.94
C LEU A 167 -10.54 -11.78 -5.95
N ARG A 168 -10.86 -11.16 -7.10
CA ARG A 168 -10.92 -9.70 -7.18
C ARG A 168 -11.94 -9.13 -6.19
N ALA A 169 -13.10 -9.75 -6.03
CA ALA A 169 -14.11 -9.27 -5.09
C ALA A 169 -13.58 -9.26 -3.64
N ILE A 170 -12.91 -10.33 -3.22
CA ILE A 170 -12.31 -10.45 -1.88
C ILE A 170 -11.19 -9.43 -1.70
N TRP A 171 -10.18 -9.43 -2.57
CA TRP A 171 -9.01 -8.58 -2.42
C TRP A 171 -9.34 -7.09 -2.53
N LEU A 172 -10.22 -6.72 -3.46
CA LEU A 172 -10.64 -5.33 -3.61
C LEU A 172 -11.45 -4.86 -2.40
N ALA A 173 -12.36 -5.70 -1.88
CA ALA A 173 -13.17 -5.34 -0.71
C ALA A 173 -12.27 -5.16 0.53
N SER A 174 -11.38 -6.12 0.80
CA SER A 174 -10.43 -6.06 1.91
C SER A 174 -9.51 -4.84 1.81
N HIS A 175 -8.98 -4.57 0.62
CA HIS A 175 -8.11 -3.41 0.41
C HIS A 175 -8.86 -2.09 0.66
N ILE A 176 -10.07 -1.94 0.12
CA ILE A 176 -10.89 -0.73 0.34
C ILE A 176 -11.19 -0.55 1.84
N PHE A 177 -11.57 -1.62 2.54
CA PHE A 177 -11.83 -1.57 3.98
C PHE A 177 -10.60 -1.07 4.75
N LEU A 178 -9.43 -1.67 4.48
CA LEU A 178 -8.18 -1.28 5.15
C LEU A 178 -7.77 0.16 4.81
N VAL A 179 -7.99 0.63 3.57
CA VAL A 179 -7.73 2.03 3.19
C VAL A 179 -8.61 2.98 3.99
N CYS A 180 -9.88 2.65 4.22
CA CYS A 180 -10.77 3.45 5.06
C CYS A 180 -10.27 3.52 6.51
N VAL A 181 -9.89 2.37 7.09
CA VAL A 181 -9.32 2.33 8.45
C VAL A 181 -8.03 3.15 8.52
N PHE A 182 -7.13 2.97 7.54
CA PHE A 182 -5.89 3.72 7.43
C PHE A 182 -6.13 5.23 7.37
N ALA A 183 -7.08 5.70 6.57
CA ALA A 183 -7.39 7.13 6.45
C ALA A 183 -7.88 7.73 7.77
N VAL A 184 -8.73 7.01 8.51
CA VAL A 184 -9.19 7.44 9.84
C VAL A 184 -8.02 7.52 10.81
N MET A 185 -7.18 6.48 10.86
CA MET A 185 -6.00 6.48 11.72
C MET A 185 -4.99 7.56 11.36
N LEU A 186 -4.83 7.90 10.07
CA LEU A 186 -3.95 8.98 9.63
C LEU A 186 -4.38 10.34 10.19
N VAL A 187 -5.68 10.63 10.19
CA VAL A 187 -6.21 11.86 10.79
C VAL A 187 -5.90 11.91 12.29
N PHE A 188 -6.11 10.81 13.01
CA PHE A 188 -5.73 10.72 14.43
C PHE A 188 -4.23 10.85 14.64
N HIS A 189 -3.40 10.22 13.81
CA HIS A 189 -1.94 10.34 13.88
C HIS A 189 -1.50 11.79 13.75
N MET A 190 -2.03 12.51 12.75
CA MET A 190 -1.77 13.94 12.58
C MET A 190 -2.25 14.75 13.79
N ALA A 191 -3.45 14.48 14.29
CA ALA A 191 -3.98 15.19 15.45
C ALA A 191 -3.09 15.01 16.70
N LEU A 192 -2.65 13.77 16.96
CA LEU A 192 -1.74 13.48 18.07
C LEU A 192 -0.38 14.14 17.88
N ALA A 193 0.16 14.13 16.66
CA ALA A 193 1.48 14.70 16.35
C ALA A 193 1.55 16.22 16.52
N TYR A 194 0.44 16.94 16.27
CA TYR A 194 0.40 18.40 16.30
C TYR A 194 -0.25 19.01 17.55
N TYR A 195 -1.18 18.30 18.20
CA TYR A 195 -1.96 18.87 19.30
C TYR A 195 -1.71 18.21 20.66
N TYR A 196 -1.03 17.07 20.73
CA TYR A 196 -0.85 16.30 21.96
C TYR A 196 0.60 15.82 22.17
N GLN A 197 1.59 16.67 21.81
CA GLN A 197 3.02 16.38 22.00
C GLN A 197 3.41 16.25 23.48
#